data_AF-A0A6B3FQX6-F1
#
_entry.id   AF-A0A6B3FQX6-F1
#
_cell.length_a   1.000
_cell.length_b   1.000
_cell.length_c   1.000
_cell.angle_alpha   90.00
_cell.angle_beta   90.00
_cell.angle_gamma   90.00
#
_symmetry.space_group_name_H-M   'P 1'
#
loop_
_entity.id
_entity.type
_entity.pdbx_description
1 polymer ?
#
loop_
_entity_poly.entity_id
_entity_poly.type
_entity_poly.pdbx_seq_one_letter_code
_entity_poly.pdbx_strand_id
1 'polypeptide(L)'
;PLGLPMSPLVLLELVGPAIGLHVSETLNRSFPERFTVSQNLAAVVKAGKRGFYVHDSGAPVLDPEVAALLKQGDTVLTEEQTRDRVLDAVAQEIGLMLDEGVVAEAQDID
;
A
#
# COMPACT_ATOMS: atom_id res chain seq x y z
N PRO A 1 -7.41 0.84 13.92
CA PRO A 1 -6.70 -0.28 13.28
C PRO A 1 -7.62 -1.10 12.34
N LEU A 2 -7.09 -1.58 11.21
CA LEU A 2 -7.88 -2.31 10.17
C LEU A 2 -8.20 -3.78 10.51
N GLY A 3 -7.75 -4.29 11.66
CA GLY A 3 -7.93 -5.70 12.03
C GLY A 3 -7.07 -6.69 11.23
N LEU A 4 -6.13 -6.19 10.41
CA LEU A 4 -5.22 -7.01 9.60
C LEU A 4 -4.23 -7.80 10.50
N PRO A 5 -3.82 -9.01 10.10
CA PRO A 5 -2.90 -9.85 10.86
C PRO A 5 -1.48 -9.26 10.98
N MET A 6 -1.16 -8.25 10.15
CA MET A 6 0.07 -7.47 10.22
C MET A 6 -0.11 -6.06 9.63
N SER A 7 0.86 -5.17 9.86
CA SER A 7 0.82 -3.83 9.28
C SER A 7 1.06 -3.87 7.76
N PRO A 8 0.46 -2.94 6.98
CA PRO A 8 0.64 -2.91 5.52
C PRO A 8 2.10 -2.77 5.08
N LEU A 9 2.92 -2.03 5.83
CA LEU A 9 4.34 -1.88 5.51
C LEU A 9 5.10 -3.19 5.74
N VAL A 10 4.82 -3.95 6.80
CA VAL A 10 5.42 -5.28 7.01
C VAL A 10 4.96 -6.26 5.92
N LEU A 11 3.69 -6.23 5.52
CA LEU A 11 3.20 -7.03 4.39
C LEU A 11 3.96 -6.71 3.10
N LEU A 12 4.23 -5.42 2.84
CA LEU A 12 5.03 -4.99 1.68
C LEU A 12 6.48 -5.48 1.74
N GLU A 13 7.08 -5.68 2.92
CA GLU A 13 8.41 -6.30 3.05
C GLU A 13 8.40 -7.77 2.66
N LEU A 14 7.34 -8.50 3.00
CA LEU A 14 7.19 -9.91 2.62
C LEU A 14 7.03 -10.10 1.11
N VAL A 15 6.25 -9.21 0.47
CA VAL A 15 6.07 -9.20 -0.98
C VAL A 15 7.32 -8.66 -1.71
N GLY A 16 7.97 -7.66 -1.12
CA GLY A 16 9.10 -6.93 -1.70
C GLY A 16 8.67 -5.58 -2.29
N PRO A 17 9.29 -4.45 -1.89
CA PRO A 17 8.95 -3.11 -2.39
C PRO A 17 9.01 -2.96 -3.92
N ALA A 18 9.95 -3.64 -4.58
CA ALA A 18 10.09 -3.60 -6.04
C ALA A 18 8.90 -4.27 -6.75
N ILE A 19 8.38 -5.38 -6.19
CA ILE A 19 7.18 -6.05 -6.70
C ILE A 19 5.96 -5.17 -6.46
N GLY A 20 5.82 -4.59 -5.27
CA GLY A 20 4.74 -3.66 -4.97
C GLY A 20 4.71 -2.44 -5.92
N LEU A 21 5.88 -1.88 -6.25
CA LEU A 21 5.99 -0.80 -7.22
C LEU A 21 5.57 -1.26 -8.63
N HIS A 22 6.06 -2.42 -9.07
CA HIS A 22 5.71 -2.96 -10.38
C HIS A 22 4.20 -3.23 -10.54
N VAL A 23 3.56 -3.77 -9.49
CA VAL A 23 2.09 -3.95 -9.46
C VAL A 23 1.39 -2.60 -9.53
N SER A 24 1.83 -1.61 -8.75
CA SER A 24 1.26 -0.25 -8.78
C SER A 24 1.36 0.39 -10.16
N GLU A 25 2.51 0.27 -10.83
CA GLU A 25 2.70 0.76 -12.21
C GLU A 25 1.82 0.00 -13.21
N THR A 26 1.64 -1.30 -13.01
CA THR A 26 0.79 -2.12 -13.89
C THR A 26 -0.67 -1.75 -13.76
N LEU A 27 -1.17 -1.59 -12.53
CA LEU A 27 -2.53 -1.12 -12.28
C LEU A 27 -2.72 0.31 -12.76
N ASN A 28 -1.76 1.22 -12.55
CA ASN A 28 -1.83 2.59 -13.05
C ASN A 28 -1.89 2.65 -14.59
N ARG A 29 -1.19 1.77 -15.32
CA ARG A 29 -1.28 1.71 -16.79
C ARG A 29 -2.68 1.35 -17.29
N SER A 30 -3.39 0.48 -16.56
CA SER A 30 -4.75 0.05 -16.92
C SER A 30 -5.83 0.99 -16.38
N PHE A 31 -5.62 1.55 -15.20
CA PHE A 31 -6.60 2.30 -14.41
C PHE A 31 -5.99 3.57 -13.79
N PRO A 32 -5.50 4.51 -14.63
CA PRO A 32 -4.70 5.65 -14.17
C PRO A 32 -5.45 6.61 -13.24
N GLU A 33 -6.78 6.67 -13.35
CA GLU A 33 -7.64 7.55 -12.54
C GLU A 33 -7.79 7.06 -11.09
N ARG A 34 -7.55 5.77 -10.82
CA ARG A 34 -7.82 5.15 -9.50
C ARG A 34 -6.56 4.63 -8.82
N PHE A 35 -5.62 4.10 -9.59
CA PHE A 35 -4.36 3.60 -9.06
C PHE A 35 -3.24 4.59 -9.35
N THR A 36 -2.63 5.15 -8.31
CA THR A 36 -1.51 6.09 -8.44
C THR A 36 -0.17 5.40 -8.14
N VAL A 37 0.91 5.90 -8.77
CA VAL A 37 2.27 5.40 -8.50
C VAL A 37 2.94 6.29 -7.44
N SER A 38 3.28 5.69 -6.30
CA SER A 38 3.93 6.40 -5.20
C SER A 38 5.39 6.73 -5.52
N GLN A 39 5.72 8.02 -5.54
CA GLN A 39 7.11 8.48 -5.69
C GLN A 39 8.00 8.07 -4.51
N ASN A 40 7.43 7.98 -3.30
CA ASN A 40 8.16 7.49 -2.13
C ASN A 40 8.55 6.02 -2.30
N LEU A 41 7.63 5.18 -2.76
CA LEU A 41 7.92 3.77 -3.02
C LEU A 41 8.98 3.63 -4.12
N ALA A 42 8.89 4.43 -5.19
CA ALA A 42 9.90 4.47 -6.24
C ALA A 42 11.29 4.87 -5.71
N ALA A 43 11.37 5.84 -4.80
CA ALA A 43 12.63 6.25 -4.18
C ALA A 43 13.25 5.13 -3.32
N VAL A 44 12.42 4.44 -2.51
CA VAL A 44 12.84 3.29 -1.68
C VAL A 44 13.36 2.15 -2.56
N VAL A 45 12.67 1.82 -3.64
CA VAL A 45 13.10 0.78 -4.60
C VAL A 45 14.39 1.18 -5.31
N LYS A 46 14.50 2.44 -5.76
CA LYS A 46 15.72 2.97 -6.40
C LYS A 46 16.94 2.92 -5.48
N ALA A 47 16.73 3.10 -4.17
CA ALA A 47 17.78 2.97 -3.16
C ALA A 47 18.12 1.50 -2.82
N GLY A 48 17.47 0.51 -3.46
CA GLY A 48 17.74 -0.91 -3.25
C GLY A 48 17.24 -1.45 -1.91
N LYS A 49 16.35 -0.71 -1.22
CA LYS A 49 15.84 -1.11 0.09
C LYS A 49 14.83 -2.25 -0.05
N ARG A 50 14.98 -3.28 0.79
CA ARG A 50 14.13 -4.49 0.81
C ARG A 50 12.88 -4.35 1.67
N GLY A 51 12.78 -3.28 2.44
CA GLY A 51 11.69 -2.98 3.34
C GLY A 51 11.75 -1.55 3.84
N PHE A 52 10.82 -1.20 4.72
CA PHE A 52 10.75 0.10 5.38
C PHE A 52 11.37 0.06 6.78
N TYR A 53 11.48 -1.11 7.38
CA TYR A 53 11.93 -1.32 8.74
C TYR A 53 13.26 -2.08 8.80
N VAL A 54 14.04 -1.76 9.83
CA VAL A 54 15.11 -2.61 10.36
C VAL A 54 14.59 -3.36 11.58
N HIS A 55 15.12 -4.56 11.83
CA HIS A 55 14.61 -5.48 12.85
C HIS A 55 15.67 -5.85 13.92
N ASP A 56 16.79 -5.11 13.98
CA ASP A 56 17.94 -5.41 14.84
C ASP A 56 17.59 -5.45 16.34
N SER A 57 16.55 -4.72 16.75
CA SER A 57 16.06 -4.66 18.14
C SER A 57 15.05 -5.76 18.50
N GLY A 58 14.71 -6.64 17.55
CA GLY A 58 13.63 -7.63 17.69
C GLY A 58 12.22 -7.05 17.44
N ALA A 59 12.11 -5.76 17.12
CA ALA A 59 10.88 -5.11 16.70
C ALA A 59 11.12 -4.26 15.44
N PRO A 60 10.11 -4.06 14.57
CA PRO A 60 10.26 -3.23 13.38
C PRO A 60 10.46 -1.76 13.78
N VAL A 61 11.60 -1.19 13.37
CA VAL A 61 11.94 0.23 13.55
C VAL A 61 12.16 0.85 12.19
N LEU A 62 11.59 2.04 11.92
CA LEU A 62 11.73 2.70 10.61
C LEU A 62 13.22 2.87 10.28
N ASP A 63 13.62 2.34 9.14
CA ASP A 63 14.99 2.44 8.66
C ASP A 63 15.34 3.93 8.46
N PRO A 64 16.39 4.46 9.11
CA PRO A 64 16.78 5.87 8.98
C PRO A 64 17.09 6.29 7.53
N GLU A 65 17.63 5.39 6.71
CA GLU A 65 17.87 5.67 5.29
C GLU A 65 16.56 5.77 4.53
N VAL A 66 15.57 4.92 4.84
CA VAL A 66 14.22 5.04 4.27
C VAL A 66 13.57 6.34 4.70
N ALA A 67 13.63 6.68 5.99
CA ALA A 67 13.06 7.92 6.52
C ALA A 67 13.61 9.16 5.80
N ALA A 68 14.92 9.18 5.48
CA ALA A 68 15.55 10.26 4.73
C ALA A 68 15.08 10.38 3.27
N LEU A 69 14.53 9.32 2.69
CA LEU A 69 13.98 9.30 1.33
C LEU A 69 12.52 9.75 1.26
N LEU A 70 11.75 9.58 2.36
CA LEU A 70 10.32 9.84 2.36
C LEU A 70 10.03 11.34 2.32
N LYS A 71 9.23 11.74 1.33
CA LYS A 71 8.60 13.07 1.29
C LYS A 71 7.20 12.96 1.87
N GLN A 72 6.95 13.70 2.93
CA GLN A 72 5.62 13.80 3.55
C GLN A 72 4.94 15.08 3.08
N GLY A 73 3.60 15.06 3.01
CA GLY A 73 2.80 16.26 2.81
C GLY A 73 2.46 16.94 4.13
N ASP A 74 1.73 18.04 4.05
CA ASP A 74 1.37 18.84 5.22
C ASP A 74 0.08 18.36 5.92
N THR A 75 -0.64 17.43 5.29
CA THR A 75 -1.88 16.87 5.83
C THR A 75 -1.59 15.68 6.73
N VAL A 76 -1.92 15.82 8.01
CA VAL A 76 -1.91 14.72 8.97
C VAL A 76 -3.32 14.17 9.10
N LEU A 77 -3.48 12.87 8.89
CA LEU A 77 -4.75 12.17 9.09
C LEU A 77 -4.82 11.59 10.50
N THR A 78 -6.01 11.60 11.09
CA THR A 78 -6.29 10.80 12.28
C THR A 78 -6.30 9.31 11.95
N GLU A 79 -6.27 8.46 12.97
CA GLU A 79 -6.40 7.02 12.81
C GLU A 79 -7.70 6.64 12.10
N GLU A 80 -8.82 7.26 12.49
CA GLU A 80 -10.14 7.04 11.88
C GLU A 80 -10.15 7.47 10.41
N GLN A 81 -9.66 8.67 10.10
CA GLN A 81 -9.56 9.14 8.71
C GLN A 81 -8.69 8.23 7.84
N THR A 82 -7.60 7.69 8.41
CA THR A 82 -6.73 6.75 7.70
C THR A 82 -7.46 5.43 7.45
N ARG A 83 -8.18 4.93 8.46
CA ARG A 83 -8.97 3.70 8.36
C ARG A 83 -10.06 3.83 7.29
N ASP A 84 -10.85 4.89 7.36
CA ASP A 84 -11.98 5.12 6.44
C ASP A 84 -11.47 5.25 5.01
N ARG A 85 -10.42 6.05 4.79
CA ARG A 85 -9.80 6.17 3.46
C ARG A 85 -9.37 4.83 2.86
N VAL A 86 -8.81 3.93 3.67
CA VAL A 86 -8.39 2.61 3.19
C VAL A 86 -9.60 1.71 2.91
N LEU A 87 -10.58 1.68 3.83
CA LEU A 87 -11.77 0.86 3.67
C LEU A 87 -12.63 1.31 2.48
N ASP A 88 -12.79 2.62 2.29
CA ASP A 88 -13.53 3.20 1.16
C ASP A 88 -12.88 2.84 -0.17
N ALA A 89 -11.55 2.94 -0.26
CA ALA A 89 -10.82 2.55 -1.46
C ALA A 89 -11.00 1.06 -1.78
N VAL A 90 -10.88 0.18 -0.77
CA VAL A 90 -11.09 -1.27 -0.95
C VAL A 90 -12.54 -1.57 -1.35
N ALA A 91 -13.52 -0.97 -0.68
CA ALA A 91 -14.93 -1.15 -0.99
C ALA A 91 -15.29 -0.66 -2.40
N GLN A 92 -14.69 0.45 -2.86
CA GLN A 92 -14.87 0.96 -4.21
C GLN A 92 -14.36 -0.04 -5.26
N GLU A 93 -13.16 -0.61 -5.08
CA GLU A 93 -12.62 -1.63 -5.99
C GLU A 93 -13.50 -2.89 -6.04
N ILE A 94 -14.00 -3.34 -4.87
CA ILE A 94 -14.92 -4.47 -4.76
C ILE A 94 -16.22 -4.21 -5.53
N GLY A 95 -16.83 -3.03 -5.36
CA GLY A 95 -18.04 -2.65 -6.09
C GLY A 95 -17.83 -2.65 -7.61
N LEU A 96 -16.71 -2.12 -8.07
CA LEU A 96 -16.38 -2.10 -9.49
C LEU A 96 -16.14 -3.50 -10.06
N MET A 97 -15.50 -4.40 -9.30
CA MET A 97 -15.36 -5.80 -9.71
C MET A 97 -16.72 -6.50 -9.90
N LEU A 98 -17.71 -6.18 -9.05
CA LEU A 98 -19.08 -6.71 -9.20
C LEU A 98 -19.80 -6.09 -10.39
N ASP A 99 -19.75 -4.76 -10.53
CA ASP A 99 -20.42 -4.03 -11.61
C ASP A 99 -19.89 -4.41 -13.00
N GLU A 100 -18.58 -4.65 -13.11
CA GLU A 100 -17.92 -5.08 -14.35
C GLU A 100 -18.02 -6.59 -14.59
N GLY A 101 -18.55 -7.37 -13.63
CA GLY A 101 -18.69 -8.82 -13.74
C GLY A 101 -17.37 -9.59 -13.71
N VAL A 102 -16.36 -9.05 -13.01
CA VAL A 102 -15.08 -9.73 -12.75
C VAL A 102 -15.29 -10.98 -11.87
N VAL A 103 -16.27 -10.90 -10.98
CA VAL A 103 -16.80 -12.01 -10.16
C VAL A 103 -18.32 -12.11 -10.34
N ALA A 104 -18.93 -13.24 -9.97
CA ALA A 104 -20.36 -13.45 -10.17
C ALA A 104 -21.19 -12.85 -9.04
N GLU A 105 -20.73 -12.99 -7.79
CA GLU A 105 -21.43 -12.49 -6.61
C GLU A 105 -20.45 -12.04 -5.51
N ALA A 106 -20.96 -11.34 -4.49
CA ALA A 106 -20.13 -10.78 -3.42
C ALA A 106 -19.35 -11.85 -2.63
N GLN A 107 -19.92 -13.06 -2.52
CA GLN A 107 -19.33 -14.21 -1.85
C GLN A 107 -18.08 -14.74 -2.56
N ASP A 108 -17.86 -14.40 -3.83
CA ASP A 108 -16.64 -14.75 -4.55
C ASP A 108 -15.46 -13.82 -4.18
N ILE A 109 -15.72 -12.71 -3.48
CA ILE A 109 -14.72 -11.73 -3.03
C ILE A 109 -14.35 -11.95 -1.56
N ASP A 110 -15.33 -12.26 -0.71
CA ASP A 110 -15.18 -12.48 0.73
C ASP A 110 -14.40 -13.77 1.09
#